data_AF-A0A146L056-F1
#
_entry.id   AF-A0A146L056-F1
#
_cell.length_a   1.000
_cell.length_b   1.000
_cell.length_c   1.000
_cell.angle_alpha   90.00
_cell.angle_beta   90.00
_cell.angle_gamma   90.00
#
_symmetry.space_group_name_H-M   'P 1'
#
loop_
_entity.id
_entity.type
_entity.pdbx_description
1 polymer ?
#
loop_
_entity_poly.entity_id
_entity_poly.type
_entity_poly.pdbx_seq_one_letter_code
_entity_poly.pdbx_strand_id
1 'polypeptide(L)'
;MRSQLQTPVVRQAASGDGIACGCCACCTCLHLSFLQTTPGILKIVQMETLFNASAALSYLSSSAYLAAAVNLYLYPLYLVTLGFIAYPAMIAAYTMGFALAALHALDAYYCYRHFRGYR
;
A
#
# COMPACT_ATOMS: atom_id res chain seq x y z
N MET A 1 1.36 41.97 3.02
CA MET A 1 2.47 42.39 3.91
C MET A 1 2.35 41.63 5.22
N ARG A 2 3.46 41.02 5.67
CA ARG A 2 3.64 40.12 6.84
C ARG A 2 3.10 38.70 6.58
N SER A 3 3.88 37.62 6.64
CA SER A 3 5.20 37.40 7.24
C SER A 3 5.81 36.12 6.70
N GLN A 4 7.10 36.20 6.38
CA GLN A 4 8.03 35.10 6.09
C GLN A 4 7.95 34.04 7.19
N LEU A 5 7.45 32.83 6.89
CA LEU A 5 7.76 31.65 7.70
C LEU A 5 8.98 30.98 7.09
N GLN A 6 10.11 31.40 7.63
CA GLN A 6 11.46 30.95 7.34
C GLN A 6 11.61 29.49 7.78
N THR A 7 11.59 28.55 6.84
CA THR A 7 12.19 27.22 7.08
C THR A 7 13.68 27.32 6.75
N PRO A 8 14.56 26.77 7.60
CA PRO A 8 16.00 27.01 7.54
C PRO A 8 16.59 26.63 6.18
N VAL A 9 17.41 27.53 5.63
CA VAL A 9 18.38 27.24 4.57
C VAL A 9 19.31 26.15 5.10
N VAL A 10 19.02 24.89 4.76
CA VAL A 10 20.00 23.81 4.88
C VAL A 10 20.98 24.00 3.74
N ARG A 11 22.13 24.59 4.06
CA ARG A 11 23.29 24.64 3.17
C ARG A 11 23.68 23.22 2.77
N GLN A 12 24.00 23.07 1.48
CA GLN A 12 24.43 21.86 0.79
C GLN A 12 25.55 21.10 1.52
N ALA A 13 25.43 19.78 1.57
CA ALA A 13 26.57 18.88 1.44
C ALA A 13 26.28 17.95 0.25
N ALA A 14 26.98 18.21 -0.85
CA ALA A 14 27.11 17.27 -1.94
C ALA A 14 28.00 16.12 -1.45
N SER A 15 27.40 14.94 -1.25
CA SER A 15 28.06 13.64 -1.25
C SER A 15 26.97 12.60 -1.49
N GLY A 16 27.07 11.89 -2.61
CA GLY A 16 26.17 10.79 -2.91
C GLY A 16 26.40 9.67 -1.92
N ASP A 17 25.52 9.54 -0.93
CA ASP A 17 25.43 8.35 -0.08
C ASP A 17 24.01 7.82 -0.19
N GLY A 18 23.88 6.73 -0.96
CA GLY A 18 22.67 5.92 -0.99
C GLY A 18 22.42 5.27 0.37
N ILE A 19 21.17 4.91 0.63
CA ILE A 19 20.77 4.17 1.83
C ILE A 19 21.44 2.80 1.80
N ALA A 20 22.39 2.57 2.71
CA ALA A 20 22.95 1.25 2.96
C ALA A 20 21.91 0.39 3.69
N CYS A 21 21.16 -0.40 2.94
CA CYS A 21 20.46 -1.57 3.48
C CYS A 21 21.29 -2.80 3.12
N GLY A 22 21.76 -3.53 4.14
CA GLY A 22 22.87 -4.49 4.08
C GLY A 22 22.71 -5.76 3.22
N CYS A 23 21.99 -5.72 2.10
CA CYS A 23 21.96 -6.81 1.12
C CYS A 23 21.93 -6.36 -0.36
N CYS A 24 21.44 -5.16 -0.68
CA CYS A 24 21.29 -4.72 -2.08
C CYS A 24 21.43 -3.19 -2.21
N ALA A 25 22.22 -2.72 -3.18
CA ALA A 25 22.29 -1.31 -3.57
C ALA A 25 21.06 -0.90 -4.40
N CYS A 26 19.85 -1.03 -3.85
CA CYS A 26 18.61 -0.86 -4.63
C CYS A 26 18.24 0.60 -4.96
N CYS A 27 18.91 1.61 -4.39
CA CYS A 27 18.38 2.97 -4.43
C CYS A 27 19.44 4.04 -4.74
N THR A 28 20.29 3.85 -5.76
CA THR A 28 21.09 4.97 -6.33
C THR A 28 20.24 5.89 -7.24
N CYS A 29 18.96 5.57 -7.47
CA CYS A 29 18.10 6.26 -8.44
C CYS A 29 17.14 7.31 -7.84
N LEU A 30 17.01 7.38 -6.50
CA LEU A 30 16.11 8.34 -5.84
C LEU A 30 16.90 9.56 -5.37
N HIS A 31 16.88 10.61 -6.17
CA HIS A 31 17.38 11.91 -5.76
C HIS A 31 16.38 12.54 -4.77
N LEU A 32 16.58 12.32 -3.47
CA LEU A 32 15.71 12.84 -2.38
C LEU A 32 15.45 14.35 -2.49
N SER A 33 16.42 15.12 -3.01
CA SER A 33 16.30 16.55 -3.25
C SER A 33 15.22 16.91 -4.29
N PHE A 34 14.94 16.02 -5.26
CA PHE A 34 13.87 16.22 -6.25
C PHE A 34 12.48 15.94 -5.67
N LEU A 35 12.38 15.04 -4.68
CA LEU A 35 11.12 14.67 -4.03
C LEU A 35 10.56 15.79 -3.14
N GLN A 36 11.40 16.71 -2.64
CA GLN A 36 10.96 17.93 -1.93
C GLN A 36 10.46 19.05 -2.86
N THR A 37 10.67 18.93 -4.17
CA THR A 37 10.14 19.92 -5.12
C THR A 37 8.64 19.70 -5.32
N THR A 38 7.88 20.77 -5.59
CA THR A 38 6.45 20.69 -5.92
C THR A 38 6.09 19.63 -6.99
N PRO A 39 6.82 19.50 -8.12
CA PRO A 39 6.56 18.41 -9.08
C PRO A 39 6.94 17.02 -8.53
N GLY A 40 7.94 16.92 -7.65
CA GLY A 40 8.32 15.68 -6.98
C GLY A 40 7.21 15.17 -6.05
N ILE A 41 6.66 16.04 -5.21
CA ILE A 41 5.56 15.71 -4.29
C ILE A 41 4.32 15.24 -5.06
N LEU A 42 3.98 15.90 -6.17
CA LEU A 42 2.89 15.51 -7.07
C LEU A 42 3.05 14.08 -7.60
N LYS A 43 4.28 13.68 -7.95
CA LYS A 43 4.59 12.32 -8.41
C LYS A 43 4.50 11.29 -7.27
N ILE A 44 4.92 11.64 -6.06
CA ILE A 44 4.81 10.77 -4.87
C ILE A 44 3.35 10.47 -4.57
N VAL A 45 2.50 11.49 -4.52
CA VAL A 45 1.05 11.32 -4.23
C VAL A 45 0.38 10.45 -5.32
N GLN A 46 0.77 10.60 -6.58
CA GLN A 46 0.31 9.71 -7.65
C GLN A 46 0.74 8.26 -7.43
N MET A 47 2.02 8.03 -7.10
CA MET A 47 2.52 6.68 -6.82
C MET A 47 1.85 6.06 -5.59
N GLU A 48 1.57 6.84 -4.55
CA GLU A 48 0.86 6.39 -3.36
C GLU A 48 -0.56 5.90 -3.70
N THR A 49 -1.33 6.70 -4.44
CA THR A 49 -2.68 6.29 -4.88
C THR A 49 -2.66 5.02 -5.73
N LEU A 50 -1.71 4.89 -6.66
CA LEU A 50 -1.58 3.72 -7.53
C LEU A 50 -1.13 2.48 -6.77
N PHE A 51 -0.15 2.61 -5.87
CA PHE A 51 0.32 1.50 -5.06
C PHE A 51 -0.79 0.97 -4.15
N ASN A 52 -1.51 1.87 -3.47
CA ASN A 52 -2.59 1.49 -2.56
C ASN A 52 -3.79 0.88 -3.30
N ALA A 53 -4.10 1.37 -4.51
CA ALA A 53 -5.11 0.74 -5.38
C ALA A 53 -4.68 -0.66 -5.86
N SER A 54 -3.41 -0.86 -6.25
CA SER A 54 -2.90 -2.17 -6.63
C SER A 54 -2.87 -3.17 -5.47
N ALA A 55 -2.53 -2.71 -4.27
CA ALA A 55 -2.62 -3.48 -3.04
C ALA A 55 -4.08 -3.93 -2.80
N ALA A 56 -5.04 -3.01 -2.88
CA ALA A 56 -6.46 -3.34 -2.73
C ALA A 56 -6.93 -4.42 -3.72
N LEU A 57 -6.56 -4.30 -5.00
CA LEU A 57 -6.93 -5.26 -6.05
C LEU A 57 -6.29 -6.64 -5.84
N SER A 58 -5.02 -6.69 -5.46
CA SER A 58 -4.31 -7.95 -5.19
C SER A 58 -4.88 -8.67 -3.96
N TYR A 59 -5.21 -7.95 -2.89
CA TYR A 59 -5.88 -8.51 -1.72
C TYR A 59 -7.30 -8.98 -2.03
N LEU A 60 -8.07 -8.23 -2.81
CA LEU A 60 -9.43 -8.61 -3.20
C LEU A 60 -9.42 -9.87 -4.07
N SER A 61 -8.49 -9.95 -5.02
CA SER A 61 -8.29 -11.13 -5.86
C SER A 61 -7.88 -12.35 -5.03
N SER A 62 -6.85 -12.21 -4.19
CA SER A 62 -6.37 -13.30 -3.31
C SER A 62 -7.47 -13.82 -2.38
N SER A 63 -8.24 -12.91 -1.78
CA SER A 63 -9.34 -13.28 -0.86
C SER A 63 -10.50 -13.94 -1.59
N ALA A 64 -10.85 -13.49 -2.80
CA ALA A 64 -11.86 -14.12 -3.64
C ALA A 64 -11.45 -15.53 -4.08
N TYR A 65 -10.18 -15.74 -4.46
CA TYR A 65 -9.66 -17.07 -4.77
C TYR A 65 -9.74 -18.01 -3.57
N LEU A 66 -9.34 -17.54 -2.39
CA LEU A 66 -9.39 -18.35 -1.18
C LEU A 66 -10.84 -18.67 -0.77
N ALA A 67 -11.77 -17.71 -0.88
CA ALA A 67 -13.19 -17.92 -0.62
C ALA A 67 -13.80 -18.97 -1.57
N ALA A 68 -13.48 -18.90 -2.86
CA ALA A 68 -13.91 -19.90 -3.84
C ALA A 68 -13.32 -21.29 -3.52
N ALA A 69 -12.03 -21.36 -3.15
CA ALA A 69 -11.38 -22.61 -2.79
C ALA A 69 -11.98 -23.25 -1.52
N VAL A 70 -12.31 -22.45 -0.50
CA VAL A 70 -12.98 -22.92 0.73
C VAL A 70 -14.35 -23.52 0.39
N ASN A 71 -15.12 -22.87 -0.49
CA ASN A 71 -16.47 -23.32 -0.84
C ASN A 71 -16.47 -24.55 -1.78
N LEU A 72 -15.49 -24.67 -2.68
CA LEU A 72 -15.39 -25.80 -3.61
C LEU A 72 -14.76 -27.05 -2.97
N TYR A 73 -13.68 -26.89 -2.20
CA TYR A 73 -12.92 -28.03 -1.68
C TYR A 73 -13.22 -28.34 -0.23
N LEU A 74 -13.23 -27.31 0.62
CA LEU A 74 -13.28 -27.53 2.07
C LEU A 74 -14.70 -27.74 2.59
N TYR A 75 -15.70 -27.15 1.94
CA TYR A 75 -17.12 -27.34 2.29
C TYR A 75 -17.59 -28.81 2.22
N PRO A 76 -17.37 -29.56 1.12
CA PRO A 76 -17.76 -30.97 1.08
C PRO A 76 -16.95 -31.81 2.09
N LEU A 77 -15.67 -31.49 2.30
CA LEU A 77 -14.83 -32.21 3.25
C LEU A 77 -15.29 -31.98 4.70
N TYR A 78 -15.68 -30.75 5.05
CA TYR A 78 -16.22 -30.40 6.36
C TYR A 78 -17.52 -31.15 6.69
N LEU A 79 -18.36 -31.47 5.70
CA LEU A 79 -19.58 -32.25 5.90
C LEU A 79 -19.30 -33.75 6.14
N VAL A 80 -18.17 -34.27 5.64
CA VAL A 80 -17.81 -35.70 5.75
C VAL A 80 -16.93 -35.97 6.98
N THR A 81 -16.04 -35.04 7.35
CA THR A 81 -15.16 -35.15 8.52
C THR A 81 -15.48 -34.09 9.58
N LEU A 82 -16.17 -34.51 10.63
CA LEU A 82 -16.44 -33.70 11.83
C LEU A 82 -15.12 -33.34 12.57
N GLY A 83 -14.87 -32.05 12.79
CA GLY A 83 -13.76 -31.56 13.66
C GLY A 83 -12.62 -30.81 12.96
N PHE A 84 -12.73 -30.46 11.68
CA PHE A 84 -11.69 -29.70 10.99
C PHE A 84 -11.63 -28.22 11.41
N ILE A 85 -10.62 -27.86 12.22
CA ILE A 85 -10.35 -26.47 12.63
C ILE A 85 -9.87 -25.57 11.48
N ALA A 86 -9.49 -26.15 10.33
CA ALA A 86 -9.02 -25.40 9.16
C ALA A 86 -10.13 -24.58 8.47
N TYR A 87 -11.38 -25.05 8.53
CA TYR A 87 -12.52 -24.37 7.90
C TYR A 87 -12.78 -22.97 8.50
N PRO A 88 -12.94 -22.80 9.82
CA PRO A 88 -13.11 -21.47 10.41
C PRO A 88 -11.84 -20.60 10.26
N ALA A 89 -10.65 -21.19 10.27
CA ALA A 89 -9.39 -20.45 10.10
C ALA A 89 -9.28 -19.82 8.70
N MET A 90 -9.63 -20.56 7.63
CA MET A 90 -9.61 -20.01 6.28
C MET A 90 -10.73 -18.99 6.04
N ILE A 91 -11.89 -19.16 6.68
CA ILE A 91 -12.96 -18.16 6.69
C ILE A 91 -12.47 -16.85 7.30
N ALA A 92 -11.81 -16.92 8.46
CA ALA A 92 -11.21 -15.74 9.08
C ALA A 92 -10.13 -15.10 8.16
N ALA A 93 -9.31 -15.91 7.50
CA ALA A 93 -8.25 -15.40 6.62
C ALA A 93 -8.80 -14.60 5.43
N TYR A 94 -9.76 -15.14 4.67
CA TYR A 94 -10.29 -14.41 3.51
C TYR A 94 -11.16 -13.21 3.93
N THR A 95 -11.84 -13.27 5.08
CA THR A 95 -12.62 -12.11 5.59
C THR A 95 -11.71 -10.96 6.03
N MET A 96 -10.58 -11.25 6.69
CA MET A 96 -9.54 -10.27 6.98
C MET A 96 -8.91 -9.70 5.72
N GLY A 97 -8.69 -10.52 4.69
CA GLY A 97 -8.20 -10.06 3.39
C GLY A 97 -9.16 -9.09 2.69
N PHE A 98 -10.48 -9.34 2.74
CA PHE A 98 -11.49 -8.37 2.25
C PHE A 98 -11.50 -7.07 3.07
N ALA A 99 -11.31 -7.14 4.39
CA ALA A 99 -11.21 -5.96 5.24
C ALA A 99 -9.97 -5.11 4.88
N LEU A 100 -8.81 -5.74 4.68
CA LEU A 100 -7.59 -5.05 4.24
C LEU A 100 -7.75 -4.46 2.84
N ALA A 101 -8.39 -5.16 1.91
CA ALA A 101 -8.71 -4.64 0.59
C ALA A 101 -9.57 -3.36 0.68
N ALA A 102 -10.56 -3.35 1.56
CA ALA A 102 -11.40 -2.17 1.78
C ALA A 102 -10.63 -1.00 2.41
N LEU A 103 -9.75 -1.27 3.38
CA LEU A 103 -8.89 -0.24 3.98
C LEU A 103 -7.95 0.40 2.94
N HIS A 104 -7.24 -0.42 2.15
CA HIS A 104 -6.38 0.07 1.07
C HIS A 104 -7.15 0.87 0.01
N ALA A 105 -8.39 0.45 -0.30
CA ALA A 105 -9.25 1.19 -1.22
C ALA A 105 -9.72 2.53 -0.64
N LEU A 106 -10.03 2.59 0.66
CA LEU A 106 -10.41 3.83 1.35
C LEU A 106 -9.24 4.81 1.41
N ASP A 107 -8.06 4.34 1.77
CA ASP A 107 -6.85 5.16 1.81
C ASP A 107 -6.51 5.70 0.41
N ALA A 108 -6.61 4.86 -0.63
CA ALA A 108 -6.47 5.30 -2.02
C ALA A 108 -7.51 6.37 -2.40
N TYR A 109 -8.76 6.21 -1.95
CA TYR A 109 -9.85 7.16 -2.22
C TYR A 109 -9.62 8.51 -1.54
N TYR A 110 -9.21 8.54 -0.28
CA TYR A 110 -8.91 9.80 0.42
C TYR A 110 -7.76 10.55 -0.24
N CYS A 111 -6.67 9.86 -0.62
CA CYS A 111 -5.55 10.47 -1.32
C CYS A 111 -5.95 10.98 -2.71
N TYR A 112 -6.78 10.22 -3.45
CA TYR A 112 -7.32 10.66 -4.74
C TYR A 112 -8.21 11.91 -4.61
N ARG A 113 -9.05 11.96 -3.56
CA ARG A 113 -9.88 13.14 -3.28
C ARG A 113 -9.03 14.37 -2.95
N HIS A 114 -7.96 14.19 -2.17
CA HIS A 114 -7.02 15.27 -1.85
C HIS A 114 -6.30 15.79 -3.11
N PHE A 115 -5.87 14.89 -4.00
CA PHE A 115 -5.23 15.24 -5.27
C PHE A 115 -6.17 16.05 -6.19
N ARG A 116 -7.45 15.67 -6.24
CA ARG A 116 -8.45 16.35 -7.09
C ARG A 116 -8.80 17.77 -6.62
N GLY A 117 -8.59 18.08 -5.34
CA GLY A 117 -8.82 19.42 -4.77
C GLY A 117 -7.67 20.41 -4.97
N TYR A 118 -6.47 19.93 -5.32
CA TYR A 118 -5.29 20.75 -5.60
C TYR A 118 -5.19 21.24 -7.05
N ARG A 119 -6.15 20.86 -7.89
CA ARG A 119 -6.20 21.08 -9.33
C ARG A 119 -7.30 22.07 -9.68
#